data_AF-A0A2W1BV35-F1
#
_entry.id   AF-A0A2W1BV35-F1
#
_cell.length_a   1.000
_cell.length_b   1.000
_cell.length_c   1.000
_cell.angle_alpha   90.00
_cell.angle_beta   90.00
_cell.angle_gamma   90.00
#
_symmetry.space_group_name_H-M   'P 1'
#
loop_
_entity.id
_entity.type
_entity.pdbx_description
1 polymer ?
#
loop_
_entity_poly.entity_id
_entity_poly.type
_entity_poly.pdbx_seq_one_letter_code
_entity_poly.pdbx_strand_id
1 'polypeptide(L)'
;MTPYSREVLLNNRLDKDVQRILFPFNFFLTMFLSSKYCIRDNYITPSKRKYYVFGLFGICIITAANVHQMYGQIANMDLNKRGLLILIFLHVTQIFNFALSIVLNIIDCHKNVLLIVIIQAIHRSFDFSKSIRNLVFYSWMILLIGLCINVYTIAYGYAILQSWHILSFIHDVLMVVLDIDLIYKIRLLILLTTYLNEWIKNICLKKDDWQQDQANCVNLFATYQNILKAYDVSNELSEIIVSYEVYL
;
A
#
# COMPACT_ATOMS: atom_id res chain seq x y z
N MET A 1 -12.36 4.21 22.81
CA MET A 1 -13.30 3.50 21.91
C MET A 1 -14.48 4.43 21.65
N THR A 2 -14.47 5.13 20.52
CA THR A 2 -15.58 6.00 20.09
C THR A 2 -16.68 5.17 19.38
N PRO A 3 -17.95 5.58 19.40
CA PRO A 3 -19.08 4.74 18.97
C PRO A 3 -19.25 4.60 17.45
N TYR A 4 -18.36 5.20 16.64
CA TYR A 4 -18.51 5.32 15.19
C TYR A 4 -18.28 4.03 14.38
N SER A 5 -17.96 2.90 15.02
CA SER A 5 -17.39 1.74 14.32
C SER A 5 -18.37 0.64 13.87
N ARG A 6 -19.67 0.70 14.21
CA ARG A 6 -20.61 -0.39 13.84
C ARG A 6 -21.47 -0.13 12.61
N GLU A 7 -21.90 1.11 12.37
CA GLU A 7 -22.84 1.38 11.26
C GLU A 7 -22.16 1.43 9.89
N VAL A 8 -20.86 1.77 9.82
CA VAL A 8 -20.09 1.76 8.56
C VAL A 8 -19.95 0.33 7.99
N LEU A 9 -20.03 -0.72 8.83
CA LEU A 9 -19.88 -2.12 8.40
C LEU A 9 -21.09 -2.68 7.64
N LEU A 10 -22.28 -2.06 7.75
CA LEU A 10 -23.52 -2.60 7.15
C LEU A 10 -23.65 -2.35 5.64
N ASN A 11 -22.81 -1.49 5.05
CA ASN A 11 -22.84 -1.16 3.62
C ASN A 11 -21.47 -1.24 2.92
N ASN A 12 -20.59 -2.13 3.39
CA ASN A 12 -19.23 -2.33 2.86
C ASN A 12 -19.13 -3.13 1.57
N ARG A 13 -20.23 -3.23 0.81
CA ARG A 13 -20.23 -3.93 -0.47
C ARG A 13 -19.49 -3.08 -1.50
N LEU A 14 -18.36 -3.59 -1.97
CA LEU A 14 -17.54 -3.00 -3.01
C LEU A 14 -18.22 -3.06 -4.37
N ASP A 15 -18.19 -1.94 -5.07
CA ASP A 15 -18.53 -1.90 -6.49
C ASP A 15 -17.43 -2.60 -7.30
N LYS A 16 -17.82 -3.28 -8.39
CA LYS A 16 -16.90 -4.07 -9.20
C LYS A 16 -15.74 -3.25 -9.76
N ASP A 17 -15.98 -1.98 -10.08
CA ASP A 17 -14.95 -1.10 -10.64
C ASP A 17 -13.94 -0.67 -9.59
N VAL A 18 -14.38 -0.32 -8.38
CA VAL A 18 -13.49 -0.04 -7.24
C VAL A 18 -12.69 -1.29 -6.87
N GLN A 19 -13.34 -2.46 -6.88
CA GLN A 19 -12.66 -3.73 -6.66
C GLN A 19 -11.56 -3.96 -7.71
N ARG A 20 -11.81 -3.68 -8.99
CA ARG A 20 -10.80 -3.80 -10.07
C ARG A 20 -9.60 -2.89 -9.87
N ILE A 21 -9.78 -1.69 -9.31
CA ILE A 21 -8.69 -0.77 -8.98
C ILE A 21 -7.78 -1.35 -7.90
N LEU A 22 -8.38 -1.94 -6.87
CA LEU A 22 -7.67 -2.43 -5.70
C LEU A 22 -7.14 -3.85 -5.86
N PHE A 23 -7.73 -4.62 -6.76
CA PHE A 23 -7.43 -6.04 -6.96
C PHE A 23 -5.95 -6.36 -7.22
N PRO A 24 -5.21 -5.64 -8.09
CA PRO A 24 -3.81 -5.97 -8.38
C PRO A 24 -2.97 -5.94 -7.11
N PHE A 25 -3.10 -4.89 -6.32
CA PHE A 25 -2.36 -4.71 -5.08
C PHE A 25 -2.80 -5.70 -4.01
N ASN A 26 -4.12 -5.87 -3.82
CA ASN A 26 -4.62 -6.83 -2.84
C ASN A 26 -4.21 -8.27 -3.19
N PHE A 27 -4.15 -8.63 -4.47
CA PHE A 27 -3.69 -9.96 -4.92
C PHE A 27 -2.25 -10.21 -4.48
N PHE A 28 -1.32 -9.32 -4.83
CA PHE A 28 0.09 -9.48 -4.45
C PHE A 28 0.32 -9.36 -2.94
N LEU A 29 -0.27 -8.36 -2.28
CA LEU A 29 -0.15 -8.22 -0.82
C LEU A 29 -0.72 -9.44 -0.08
N THR A 30 -1.81 -10.05 -0.58
CA THR A 30 -2.35 -11.28 0.00
C THR A 30 -1.44 -12.48 -0.25
N MET A 31 -0.89 -12.62 -1.46
CA MET A 31 0.09 -13.66 -1.80
C MET A 31 1.30 -13.62 -0.86
N PHE A 32 1.72 -12.42 -0.46
CA PHE A 32 2.82 -12.19 0.46
C PHE A 32 2.41 -11.99 1.93
N LEU A 33 1.18 -12.36 2.31
CA LEU A 33 0.66 -12.28 3.68
C LEU A 33 0.68 -10.87 4.32
N SER A 34 0.79 -9.81 3.50
CA SER A 34 0.83 -8.39 3.90
C SER A 34 -0.47 -7.65 3.53
N SER A 35 -1.58 -8.38 3.45
CA SER A 35 -2.87 -7.77 3.10
C SER A 35 -3.37 -6.85 4.22
N LYS A 36 -3.67 -5.59 3.86
CA LYS A 36 -4.15 -4.55 4.78
C LYS A 36 -5.63 -4.68 5.12
N TYR A 37 -6.40 -5.33 4.25
CA TYR A 37 -7.85 -5.51 4.37
C TYR A 37 -8.27 -6.77 3.63
N CYS A 38 -9.31 -7.44 4.11
CA CYS A 38 -9.82 -8.64 3.48
C CYS A 38 -11.02 -8.29 2.58
N ILE A 39 -10.92 -8.62 1.29
CA ILE A 39 -12.06 -8.62 0.38
C ILE A 39 -12.61 -10.04 0.31
N ARG A 40 -13.85 -10.24 0.79
CA ARG A 40 -14.55 -11.53 0.71
C ARG A 40 -15.99 -11.31 0.29
N ASP A 41 -16.46 -12.03 -0.73
CA ASP A 41 -17.83 -11.94 -1.24
C ASP A 41 -18.25 -10.50 -1.64
N ASN A 42 -17.31 -9.73 -2.17
CA ASN A 42 -17.44 -8.29 -2.47
C ASN A 42 -17.60 -7.39 -1.24
N TYR A 43 -17.37 -7.88 -0.03
CA TYR A 43 -17.32 -7.05 1.18
C TYR A 43 -15.88 -6.79 1.60
N ILE A 44 -15.61 -5.55 1.97
CA ILE A 44 -14.34 -5.20 2.62
C ILE A 44 -14.47 -5.29 4.14
N THR A 45 -13.53 -6.00 4.75
CA THR A 45 -13.47 -6.17 6.20
C THR A 45 -12.04 -5.93 6.71
N PRO A 46 -11.89 -5.39 7.94
CA PRO A 46 -10.58 -5.24 8.54
C PRO A 46 -9.92 -6.60 8.76
N SER A 47 -8.60 -6.61 8.73
CA SER A 47 -7.81 -7.83 8.93
C SER A 47 -8.09 -8.47 10.30
N LYS A 48 -8.11 -9.81 10.37
CA LYS A 48 -8.49 -10.56 11.58
C LYS A 48 -7.32 -10.68 12.57
N ARG A 49 -7.62 -10.96 13.84
CA ARG A 49 -6.62 -11.23 14.90
C ARG A 49 -5.53 -12.25 14.54
N LYS A 50 -5.82 -13.20 13.64
CA LYS A 50 -4.83 -14.19 13.18
C LYS A 50 -3.61 -13.54 12.49
N TYR A 51 -3.78 -12.41 11.83
CA TYR A 51 -2.70 -11.70 11.14
C TYR A 51 -1.68 -11.09 12.09
N TYR A 52 -2.04 -10.84 13.36
CA TYR A 52 -1.11 -10.35 14.38
C TYR A 52 -0.07 -11.42 14.73
N VAL A 53 -0.52 -12.67 14.89
CA VAL A 53 0.36 -13.81 15.18
C VAL A 53 1.29 -14.07 14.00
N PHE A 54 0.77 -14.02 12.78
CA PHE A 54 1.60 -14.13 11.57
C PHE A 54 2.57 -12.96 11.43
N GLY A 55 2.17 -11.75 11.79
CA GLY A 55 3.03 -10.57 11.77
C GLY A 55 4.22 -10.72 12.72
N LEU A 56 3.97 -11.13 13.98
CA LEU A 56 5.04 -11.39 14.95
C LEU A 56 6.00 -12.48 14.47
N PHE A 57 5.46 -13.57 13.92
CA PHE A 57 6.28 -14.64 13.34
C PHE A 57 7.13 -14.15 12.16
N GLY A 58 6.55 -13.30 11.31
CA GLY A 58 7.24 -12.65 10.20
C GLY A 58 8.42 -11.78 10.66
N ILE A 59 8.23 -10.99 11.73
CA ILE A 59 9.30 -10.18 12.32
C ILE A 59 10.45 -11.09 12.80
N CYS A 60 10.16 -12.16 13.54
CA CYS A 60 11.19 -13.09 14.01
C CYS A 60 11.97 -13.73 12.85
N ILE A 61 11.28 -14.17 11.80
CA ILE A 61 11.92 -14.74 10.60
C ILE A 61 12.84 -13.71 9.93
N ILE A 62 12.38 -12.47 9.78
CA ILE A 62 13.16 -11.41 9.13
C ILE A 62 14.37 -11.01 9.93
N THR A 63 14.23 -10.88 11.25
CA THR A 63 15.38 -10.60 12.10
C THR A 63 16.41 -11.72 11.98
N ALA A 64 15.99 -12.99 12.01
CA ALA A 64 16.89 -14.12 11.83
C ALA A 64 17.56 -14.13 10.44
N ALA A 65 16.79 -13.89 9.37
CA ALA A 65 17.31 -13.84 8.00
C ALA A 65 18.30 -12.70 7.79
N ASN A 66 18.02 -11.50 8.32
CA ASN A 66 18.91 -10.35 8.25
C ASN A 66 20.21 -10.57 9.04
N VAL A 67 20.13 -11.12 10.26
CA VAL A 67 21.32 -11.44 11.05
C VAL A 67 22.18 -12.48 10.34
N HIS A 68 21.56 -13.51 9.75
CA HIS A 68 22.26 -14.52 8.96
C HIS A 68 22.97 -13.90 7.75
N GLN A 69 22.28 -13.05 6.98
CA GLN A 69 22.85 -12.39 5.82
C GLN A 69 23.98 -11.44 6.18
N MET A 70 23.79 -10.64 7.24
CA MET A 70 24.81 -9.74 7.78
C MET A 70 26.07 -10.52 8.18
N TYR A 71 25.93 -11.64 8.89
CA TYR A 71 27.06 -12.49 9.27
C TYR A 71 27.78 -13.06 8.04
N GLY A 72 27.03 -13.54 7.05
CA GLY A 72 27.59 -14.04 5.79
C GLY A 72 28.35 -12.97 5.01
N GLN A 73 27.87 -11.73 4.99
CA GLN A 73 28.57 -10.62 4.33
C GLN A 73 29.83 -10.20 5.09
N ILE A 74 29.78 -10.13 6.42
CA ILE A 74 30.96 -9.82 7.25
C ILE A 74 32.04 -10.90 7.11
N ALA A 75 31.65 -12.17 7.03
CA ALA A 75 32.60 -13.27 6.90
C ALA A 75 33.29 -13.33 5.52
N ASN A 76 32.59 -12.91 4.45
CA ASN A 76 33.07 -13.04 3.08
C ASN A 76 33.70 -11.77 2.51
N MET A 77 33.47 -10.60 3.13
CA MET A 77 33.96 -9.32 2.64
C MET A 77 35.01 -8.74 3.59
N ASP A 78 36.15 -8.32 3.04
CA ASP A 78 37.18 -7.58 3.79
C ASP A 78 36.75 -6.11 3.94
N LEU A 79 35.79 -5.89 4.85
CA LEU A 79 35.18 -4.58 5.07
C LEU A 79 36.03 -3.73 6.01
N ASN A 80 36.33 -2.49 5.59
CA ASN A 80 36.85 -1.49 6.52
C ASN A 80 35.78 -1.09 7.57
N LYS A 81 36.21 -0.42 8.65
CA LYS A 81 35.30 0.01 9.74
C LYS A 81 34.08 0.81 9.27
N ARG A 82 34.23 1.61 8.21
CA ARG A 82 33.12 2.40 7.64
C ARG A 82 32.11 1.51 6.91
N GLY A 83 32.59 0.56 6.11
CA GLY A 83 31.76 -0.42 5.42
C GLY A 83 30.96 -1.28 6.39
N LEU A 84 31.59 -1.73 7.49
CA LEU A 84 30.90 -2.46 8.56
C LEU A 84 29.75 -1.63 9.17
N LEU A 85 30.00 -0.36 9.49
CA LEU A 85 28.98 0.51 10.09
C LEU A 85 27.79 0.73 9.14
N ILE A 86 28.07 0.98 7.86
CA ILE A 86 27.03 1.14 6.82
C ILE A 86 26.20 -0.15 6.71
N LEU A 87 26.85 -1.31 6.72
CA LEU A 87 26.17 -2.60 6.62
C LEU A 87 25.25 -2.86 7.82
N ILE A 88 25.74 -2.64 9.03
CA ILE A 88 24.95 -2.79 10.26
C ILE A 88 23.76 -1.83 10.22
N PHE A 89 24.00 -0.55 9.87
CA PHE A 89 22.94 0.45 9.76
C PHE A 89 21.86 0.02 8.76
N LEU A 90 22.25 -0.44 7.57
CA LEU A 90 21.30 -0.90 6.54
C LEU A 90 20.39 -2.02 7.05
N HIS A 91 20.95 -3.06 7.67
CA HIS A 91 20.17 -4.18 8.19
C HIS A 91 19.27 -3.80 9.37
N VAL A 92 19.75 -2.93 10.26
CA VAL A 92 18.94 -2.42 11.38
C VAL A 92 17.74 -1.63 10.85
N THR A 93 17.97 -0.73 9.88
CA THR A 93 16.91 0.05 9.25
C THR A 93 15.91 -0.85 8.52
N GLN A 94 16.36 -1.92 7.85
CA GLN A 94 15.48 -2.88 7.19
C GLN A 94 14.57 -3.62 8.19
N ILE A 95 15.13 -4.14 9.29
CA ILE A 95 14.36 -4.82 10.34
C ILE A 95 13.33 -3.84 10.93
N PHE A 96 13.76 -2.61 11.21
CA PHE A 96 12.90 -1.57 11.77
C PHE A 96 11.74 -1.22 10.82
N ASN A 97 12.04 -0.95 9.54
CA ASN A 97 11.03 -0.62 8.53
C ASN A 97 10.00 -1.72 8.36
N PHE A 98 10.43 -2.98 8.38
CA PHE A 98 9.50 -4.10 8.29
C PHE A 98 8.62 -4.24 9.53
N ALA A 99 9.21 -4.13 10.73
CA ALA A 99 8.47 -4.18 11.98
C ALA A 99 7.43 -3.04 12.05
N LEU A 100 7.84 -1.82 11.67
CA LEU A 100 6.97 -0.66 11.57
C LEU A 100 5.82 -0.94 10.58
N SER A 101 6.13 -1.43 9.37
CA SER A 101 5.13 -1.75 8.35
C SER A 101 4.06 -2.73 8.86
N ILE A 102 4.45 -3.78 9.58
CA ILE A 102 3.50 -4.72 10.21
C ILE A 102 2.66 -4.04 11.28
N VAL A 103 3.30 -3.28 12.17
CA VAL A 103 2.60 -2.57 13.26
C VAL A 103 1.56 -1.61 12.70
N LEU A 104 1.91 -0.86 11.64
CA LEU A 104 1.00 0.05 10.97
C LEU A 104 -0.12 -0.66 10.23
N ASN A 105 0.18 -1.74 9.50
CA ASN A 105 -0.84 -2.55 8.85
C ASN A 105 -1.85 -3.11 9.86
N ILE A 106 -1.40 -3.39 11.08
CA ILE A 106 -2.23 -3.85 12.20
C ILE A 106 -3.06 -2.71 12.80
N ILE A 107 -2.43 -1.60 13.20
CA ILE A 107 -3.09 -0.48 13.90
C ILE A 107 -4.09 0.20 12.95
N ASP A 108 -3.69 0.40 11.71
CA ASP A 108 -4.45 1.18 10.74
C ASP A 108 -5.32 0.32 9.81
N CYS A 109 -5.54 -0.96 10.13
CA CYS A 109 -6.42 -1.82 9.33
C CYS A 109 -7.82 -1.21 9.16
N HIS A 110 -8.35 -0.55 10.20
CA HIS A 110 -9.64 0.14 10.13
C HIS A 110 -9.59 1.40 9.24
N LYS A 111 -8.50 2.16 9.28
CA LYS A 111 -8.31 3.35 8.44
C LYS A 111 -8.18 2.98 6.96
N ASN A 112 -7.46 1.90 6.65
CA ASN A 112 -7.37 1.36 5.28
C ASN A 112 -8.75 0.96 4.72
N VAL A 113 -9.61 0.35 5.55
CA VAL A 113 -11.00 0.06 5.13
C VAL A 113 -11.80 1.34 4.94
N LEU A 114 -11.72 2.29 5.87
CA LEU A 114 -12.41 3.58 5.77
C LEU A 114 -12.02 4.34 4.49
N LEU A 115 -10.74 4.36 4.16
CA LEU A 115 -10.21 4.98 2.95
C LEU A 115 -10.84 4.40 1.69
N ILE A 116 -10.98 3.07 1.62
CA ILE A 116 -11.61 2.39 0.48
C ILE A 116 -13.09 2.71 0.38
N VAL A 117 -13.79 2.79 1.52
CA VAL A 117 -15.20 3.21 1.56
C VAL A 117 -15.36 4.65 1.05
N ILE A 118 -14.46 5.57 1.42
CA ILE A 118 -14.48 6.95 0.91
C ILE A 118 -14.19 6.97 -0.60
N ILE A 119 -13.19 6.22 -1.07
CA ILE A 119 -12.88 6.09 -2.51
C ILE A 119 -14.09 5.59 -3.29
N GLN A 120 -14.82 4.63 -2.74
CA GLN A 120 -16.04 4.13 -3.35
C GLN A 120 -17.15 5.19 -3.38
N ALA A 121 -17.32 5.97 -2.31
CA ALA A 121 -18.27 7.08 -2.30
C ALA A 121 -17.93 8.13 -3.38
N ILE A 122 -16.64 8.47 -3.55
CA ILE A 122 -16.17 9.34 -4.64
C ILE A 122 -16.49 8.71 -5.99
N HIS A 123 -16.19 7.43 -6.17
CA HIS A 123 -16.42 6.74 -7.43
C HIS A 123 -17.91 6.68 -7.81
N ARG A 124 -18.83 6.55 -6.85
CA ARG A 124 -20.28 6.56 -7.12
C ARG A 124 -20.84 7.92 -7.51
N SER A 125 -20.16 9.00 -7.12
CA SER A 125 -20.64 10.36 -7.36
C SER A 125 -20.44 10.84 -8.80
N PHE A 126 -19.50 10.26 -9.54
CA PHE A 126 -19.18 10.63 -10.92
C PHE A 126 -18.75 9.43 -11.76
N ASP A 127 -19.10 9.45 -13.04
CA ASP A 127 -18.59 8.46 -13.99
C ASP A 127 -17.13 8.77 -14.37
N PHE A 128 -16.19 8.11 -13.67
CA PHE A 128 -14.76 8.18 -13.95
C PHE A 128 -14.25 6.97 -14.77
N SER A 129 -15.16 6.18 -15.36
CA SER A 129 -14.87 4.86 -15.95
C SER A 129 -13.66 4.84 -16.90
N LYS A 130 -13.55 5.84 -17.78
CA LYS A 130 -12.46 5.94 -18.77
C LYS A 130 -11.09 6.16 -18.12
N SER A 131 -11.00 7.11 -17.18
CA SER A 131 -9.74 7.45 -16.50
C SER A 131 -9.28 6.31 -15.59
N ILE A 132 -10.23 5.69 -14.88
CA ILE A 132 -9.99 4.55 -13.99
C ILE A 132 -9.48 3.33 -14.76
N ARG A 133 -10.08 3.00 -15.90
CA ARG A 133 -9.65 1.84 -16.69
C ARG A 133 -8.18 1.94 -17.08
N ASN A 134 -7.74 3.13 -17.48
CA ASN A 134 -6.33 3.38 -17.79
C ASN A 134 -5.46 3.23 -16.54
N LEU A 135 -5.89 3.77 -15.40
CA LEU A 135 -5.17 3.65 -14.12
C LEU A 135 -5.01 2.19 -13.68
N VAL A 136 -6.04 1.36 -13.81
CA VAL A 136 -6.00 -0.08 -13.52
C VAL A 136 -4.98 -0.77 -14.41
N PHE A 137 -5.01 -0.50 -15.72
CA PHE A 137 -4.05 -1.08 -16.67
C PHE A 137 -2.61 -0.70 -16.34
N TYR A 138 -2.34 0.59 -16.09
CA TYR A 138 -1.01 1.04 -15.69
C TYR A 138 -0.56 0.48 -14.34
N SER A 139 -1.49 0.24 -13.41
CA SER A 139 -1.19 -0.38 -12.11
C SER A 139 -0.70 -1.81 -12.28
N TRP A 140 -1.37 -2.61 -13.12
CA TRP A 140 -0.90 -3.95 -13.49
C TRP A 140 0.48 -3.94 -14.14
N MET A 141 0.67 -3.07 -15.13
CA MET A 141 1.96 -2.98 -15.85
C MET A 141 3.11 -2.63 -14.91
N ILE A 142 2.95 -1.65 -14.01
CA ILE A 142 4.02 -1.28 -13.07
C ILE A 142 4.30 -2.42 -12.07
N LEU A 143 3.27 -3.08 -11.54
CA LEU A 143 3.48 -4.21 -10.62
C LEU A 143 4.22 -5.37 -11.31
N LEU A 144 3.82 -5.72 -12.54
CA LEU A 144 4.49 -6.78 -13.30
C LEU A 144 5.94 -6.42 -13.63
N ILE A 145 6.20 -5.18 -14.07
CA ILE A 145 7.57 -4.72 -14.34
C ILE A 145 8.42 -4.76 -13.07
N GLY A 146 7.90 -4.24 -11.95
CA GLY A 146 8.61 -4.25 -10.67
C GLY A 146 8.93 -5.67 -10.19
N LEU A 147 7.97 -6.60 -10.32
CA LEU A 147 8.19 -8.01 -10.00
C LEU A 147 9.22 -8.66 -10.91
N CYS A 148 9.17 -8.41 -12.23
CA CYS A 148 10.15 -8.94 -13.17
C CYS A 148 11.57 -8.44 -12.86
N ILE A 149 11.72 -7.14 -12.55
CA ILE A 149 13.01 -6.56 -12.15
C ILE A 149 13.51 -7.22 -10.86
N ASN A 150 12.64 -7.38 -9.87
CA ASN A 150 13.03 -8.02 -8.60
C ASN A 150 13.42 -9.48 -8.80
N VAL A 151 12.64 -10.28 -9.54
CA VAL A 151 12.98 -11.68 -9.87
C VAL A 151 14.30 -11.76 -10.64
N TYR A 152 14.53 -10.87 -11.61
CA TYR A 152 15.78 -10.82 -12.36
C TYR A 152 16.97 -10.50 -11.46
N THR A 153 16.87 -9.50 -10.59
CA THR A 153 17.93 -9.10 -9.65
C THR A 153 18.27 -10.25 -8.70
N ILE A 154 17.25 -10.93 -8.16
CA ILE A 154 17.41 -12.09 -7.28
C ILE A 154 18.12 -13.23 -8.03
N ALA A 155 17.64 -13.60 -9.21
CA ALA A 155 18.22 -14.68 -10.01
C ALA A 155 19.67 -14.38 -10.41
N TYR A 156 19.96 -13.15 -10.81
CA TYR A 156 21.30 -12.69 -11.14
C TYR A 156 22.24 -12.74 -9.93
N GLY A 157 21.78 -12.27 -8.76
CA GLY A 157 22.53 -12.34 -7.51
C GLY A 157 22.92 -13.78 -7.13
N TYR A 158 21.97 -14.72 -7.20
CA TYR A 158 22.25 -16.13 -6.92
C TYR A 158 23.16 -16.80 -7.95
N ALA A 159 23.07 -16.40 -9.23
CA ALA A 159 23.95 -16.92 -10.27
C ALA A 159 25.42 -16.53 -10.04
N ILE A 160 25.68 -15.32 -9.54
CA ILE A 160 27.04 -14.84 -9.25
C ILE A 160 27.58 -15.42 -7.95
N LEU A 161 26.79 -15.38 -6.87
CA LEU A 161 27.27 -15.71 -5.53
C LEU A 161 27.32 -17.22 -5.24
N GLN A 162 26.79 -18.06 -6.13
CA GLN A 162 26.73 -19.52 -6.03
C GLN A 162 26.24 -20.07 -4.67
N SER A 163 25.52 -19.26 -3.89
CA SER A 163 25.13 -19.55 -2.51
C SER A 163 23.62 -19.48 -2.36
N TRP A 164 22.96 -20.61 -2.62
CA TRP A 164 21.52 -20.75 -2.44
C TRP A 164 21.21 -21.04 -0.98
N HIS A 165 20.82 -20.01 -0.23
CA HIS A 165 20.32 -20.15 1.14
C HIS A 165 18.86 -19.74 1.22
N ILE A 166 18.03 -20.59 1.83
CA ILE A 166 16.59 -20.35 1.95
C ILE A 166 16.27 -19.06 2.72
N LEU A 167 17.09 -18.72 3.73
CA LEU A 167 16.92 -17.49 4.51
C LEU A 167 17.16 -16.24 3.67
N SER A 168 18.16 -16.26 2.77
CA SER A 168 18.41 -15.16 1.84
C SER A 168 17.24 -14.99 0.88
N PHE A 169 16.70 -16.09 0.35
CA PHE A 169 15.54 -16.04 -0.54
C PHE A 169 14.30 -15.47 0.16
N ILE A 170 14.07 -15.88 1.41
CA ILE A 170 12.99 -15.33 2.24
C ILE A 170 13.18 -13.82 2.46
N HIS A 171 14.41 -13.37 2.74
CA HIS A 171 14.73 -11.94 2.87
C HIS A 171 14.41 -11.18 1.57
N ASP A 172 14.90 -11.67 0.43
CA ASP A 172 14.67 -11.05 -0.88
C ASP A 172 13.17 -10.92 -1.19
N VAL A 173 12.41 -12.00 -0.96
CA VAL A 173 10.95 -12.00 -1.13
C VAL A 173 10.29 -10.92 -0.27
N LEU A 174 10.74 -10.73 0.97
CA LEU A 174 10.15 -9.76 1.89
C LEU A 174 10.47 -8.32 1.50
N MET A 175 11.63 -8.05 0.90
CA MET A 175 11.93 -6.75 0.30
C MET A 175 10.99 -6.44 -0.87
N VAL A 176 10.65 -7.44 -1.71
CA VAL A 176 9.65 -7.27 -2.77
C VAL A 176 8.27 -6.89 -2.23
N VAL A 177 7.90 -7.36 -1.03
CA VAL A 177 6.64 -6.97 -0.38
C VAL A 177 6.63 -5.49 -0.01
N LEU A 178 7.73 -4.98 0.52
CA LEU A 178 7.87 -3.56 0.87
C LEU A 178 7.79 -2.68 -0.37
N ASP A 179 8.41 -3.10 -1.49
CA ASP A 179 8.30 -2.40 -2.77
C ASP A 179 6.85 -2.37 -3.26
N ILE A 180 6.14 -3.49 -3.21
CA ILE A 180 4.72 -3.55 -3.60
C ILE A 180 3.87 -2.64 -2.72
N ASP A 181 4.14 -2.61 -1.41
CA ASP A 181 3.42 -1.74 -0.47
C ASP A 181 3.65 -0.25 -0.77
N LEU A 182 4.88 0.14 -1.10
CA LEU A 182 5.22 1.49 -1.52
C LEU A 182 4.51 1.85 -2.83
N ILE A 183 4.58 0.98 -3.84
CA ILE A 183 3.90 1.18 -5.13
C ILE A 183 2.38 1.32 -4.90
N TYR A 184 1.79 0.53 -4.00
CA TYR A 184 0.37 0.65 -3.64
C TYR A 184 0.03 2.05 -3.12
N LYS A 185 0.80 2.59 -2.16
CA LYS A 185 0.58 3.93 -1.61
C LYS A 185 0.70 5.02 -2.68
N ILE A 186 1.73 4.95 -3.52
CA ILE A 186 1.93 5.89 -4.63
C ILE A 186 0.73 5.85 -5.59
N ARG A 187 0.25 4.65 -5.91
CA ARG A 187 -0.88 4.46 -6.84
C ARG A 187 -2.20 4.93 -6.26
N LEU A 188 -2.40 4.74 -4.97
CA LEU A 188 -3.53 5.30 -4.25
C LEU A 188 -3.52 6.84 -4.30
N LEU A 189 -2.36 7.47 -4.09
CA LEU A 189 -2.21 8.93 -4.19
C LEU A 189 -2.51 9.44 -5.61
N ILE A 190 -1.98 8.75 -6.63
CA ILE A 190 -2.27 9.07 -8.04
C ILE A 190 -3.76 8.94 -8.35
N LEU A 191 -4.45 7.94 -7.79
CA LEU A 191 -5.89 7.77 -7.93
C LEU A 191 -6.66 8.97 -7.35
N LEU A 192 -6.32 9.40 -6.13
CA LEU A 192 -6.94 10.57 -5.50
C LEU A 192 -6.69 11.85 -6.31
N THR A 193 -5.49 12.03 -6.84
CA THR A 193 -5.14 13.18 -7.71
C THR A 193 -5.94 13.14 -9.01
N THR A 194 -6.15 11.94 -9.56
CA THR A 194 -6.97 11.75 -10.75
C THR A 194 -8.42 12.13 -10.48
N TYR A 195 -8.99 11.74 -9.33
CA TYR A 195 -10.33 12.17 -8.94
C TYR A 195 -10.47 13.67 -8.78
N LEU A 196 -9.49 14.32 -8.13
CA LEU A 196 -9.47 15.77 -7.98
C LEU A 196 -9.43 16.47 -9.35
N ASN A 197 -8.58 16.01 -10.26
CA ASN A 197 -8.45 16.59 -11.60
C ASN A 197 -9.75 16.45 -12.43
N GLU A 198 -10.38 15.28 -12.40
CA GLU A 198 -11.66 15.06 -13.09
C GLU A 198 -12.80 15.89 -12.46
N TRP A 199 -12.80 16.05 -11.13
CA TRP A 199 -13.73 16.95 -10.45
C TRP A 199 -13.55 18.42 -10.88
N ILE A 200 -12.29 18.91 -10.95
CA ILE A 200 -11.98 20.28 -11.43
C ILE A 200 -12.48 20.46 -12.87
N LYS A 201 -12.22 19.51 -13.77
CA LYS A 201 -12.69 19.56 -15.17
C LYS A 201 -14.21 19.66 -15.24
N ASN A 202 -14.92 18.86 -14.44
CA ASN A 202 -16.39 18.88 -14.41
C ASN A 202 -16.95 20.23 -13.94
N ILE A 203 -16.31 20.90 -12.97
CA ILE A 203 -16.71 22.24 -12.55
C ILE A 203 -16.47 23.28 -13.65
N CYS A 204 -15.33 23.20 -14.33
CA CYS A 204 -15.02 24.13 -15.42
C CYS A 204 -16.00 23.97 -16.59
N LEU A 205 -16.39 22.74 -16.93
CA LEU A 205 -17.32 22.46 -18.03
C LEU A 205 -18.77 22.88 -17.72
N LYS A 206 -19.19 22.80 -16.45
CA LYS A 206 -20.53 23.23 -16.03
C LYS A 206 -20.65 24.74 -15.85
N LYS A 207 -19.60 25.52 -16.16
CA LYS A 207 -19.57 26.95 -15.89
C LYS A 207 -20.64 27.75 -16.64
N ASP A 208 -21.11 27.22 -17.76
CA ASP A 208 -22.05 27.91 -18.64
C ASP A 208 -23.52 27.53 -18.37
N ASP A 209 -23.80 26.58 -17.46
CA ASP A 209 -25.13 25.97 -17.26
C ASP A 209 -25.62 26.00 -15.79
N TRP A 210 -25.02 26.87 -14.95
CA TRP A 210 -25.29 26.91 -13.50
C TRP A 210 -26.71 27.34 -13.09
N GLN A 211 -27.54 27.82 -14.02
CA GLN A 211 -28.81 28.45 -13.67
C GLN A 211 -29.90 27.47 -13.19
N GLN A 212 -29.74 26.15 -13.35
CA GLN A 212 -30.87 25.23 -13.18
C GLN A 212 -30.69 24.09 -12.15
N ASP A 213 -29.55 23.94 -11.48
CA ASP A 213 -29.26 22.66 -10.81
C ASP A 213 -28.56 22.73 -9.43
N GLN A 214 -29.29 23.28 -8.44
CA GLN A 214 -28.84 23.37 -7.04
C GLN A 214 -28.47 22.01 -6.42
N ALA A 215 -29.19 20.94 -6.80
CA ALA A 215 -28.91 19.57 -6.33
C ALA A 215 -27.54 19.07 -6.83
N ASN A 216 -27.13 19.46 -8.03
CA ASN A 216 -25.82 19.12 -8.59
C ASN A 216 -24.67 19.83 -7.86
N CYS A 217 -24.86 21.07 -7.40
CA CYS A 217 -23.86 21.80 -6.61
C CYS A 217 -23.57 21.10 -5.27
N VAL A 218 -24.62 20.61 -4.58
CA VAL A 218 -24.48 19.90 -3.30
C VAL A 218 -23.69 18.61 -3.49
N ASN A 219 -23.98 17.83 -4.53
CA ASN A 219 -23.26 16.60 -4.83
C ASN A 219 -21.79 16.85 -5.21
N LEU A 220 -21.51 17.92 -5.99
CA LEU A 220 -20.15 18.34 -6.32
C LEU A 220 -19.34 18.68 -5.07
N PHE A 221 -19.91 19.47 -4.17
CA PHE A 221 -19.23 19.85 -2.93
C PHE A 221 -19.02 18.65 -2.00
N ALA A 222 -20.01 17.78 -1.84
CA ALA A 222 -19.88 16.55 -1.05
C ALA A 222 -18.77 15.62 -1.59
N THR A 223 -18.64 15.55 -2.92
CA THR A 223 -17.56 14.77 -3.55
C THR A 223 -16.19 15.36 -3.25
N TYR A 224 -16.04 16.67 -3.34
CA TYR A 224 -14.79 17.35 -3.00
C TYR A 224 -14.39 17.12 -1.54
N GLN A 225 -15.36 17.22 -0.61
CA GLN A 225 -15.13 16.90 0.80
C GLN A 225 -14.67 15.45 1.00
N ASN A 226 -15.26 14.50 0.26
CA ASN A 226 -14.83 13.10 0.30
C ASN A 226 -13.41 12.93 -0.27
N ILE A 227 -13.05 13.63 -1.35
CA ILE A 227 -11.68 13.60 -1.91
C ILE A 227 -10.67 14.12 -0.87
N LEU A 228 -10.93 15.29 -0.27
CA LEU A 228 -10.07 15.84 0.77
C LEU A 228 -9.93 14.89 1.97
N LYS A 229 -11.06 14.36 2.45
CA LYS A 229 -11.06 13.40 3.56
C LYS A 229 -10.26 12.13 3.22
N ALA A 230 -10.30 11.65 1.98
CA ALA A 230 -9.49 10.52 1.54
C ALA A 230 -7.99 10.87 1.52
N TYR A 231 -7.62 12.08 1.13
CA TYR A 231 -6.25 12.57 1.24
C TYR A 231 -5.79 12.65 2.69
N ASP A 232 -6.62 13.19 3.59
CA ASP A 232 -6.28 13.29 5.01
C ASP A 232 -6.04 11.91 5.62
N VAL A 233 -6.96 10.96 5.37
CA VAL A 233 -6.78 9.57 5.84
C VAL A 233 -5.55 8.92 5.21
N SER A 234 -5.28 9.15 3.92
CA SER A 234 -4.08 8.63 3.25
C SER A 234 -2.79 9.25 3.79
N ASN A 235 -2.82 10.54 4.15
CA ASN A 235 -1.70 11.25 4.74
C ASN A 235 -1.46 10.75 6.16
N GLU A 236 -2.49 10.58 7.00
CA GLU A 236 -2.34 9.97 8.32
C GLU A 236 -1.70 8.57 8.23
N LEU A 237 -2.08 7.77 7.23
CA LEU A 237 -1.48 6.46 6.97
C LEU A 237 -0.01 6.52 6.55
N SER A 238 0.41 7.63 5.94
CA SER A 238 1.76 7.82 5.37
C SER A 238 2.69 8.60 6.30
N GLU A 239 2.16 9.54 7.08
CA GLU A 239 2.88 10.39 8.02
C GLU A 239 3.52 9.55 9.11
N ILE A 240 2.87 8.45 9.54
CA ILE A 240 3.47 7.51 10.50
C ILE A 240 4.65 6.74 9.89
N ILE A 241 4.80 6.70 8.56
CA ILE A 241 5.98 6.08 7.94
C ILE A 241 7.08 7.12 7.79
N VAL A 242 6.74 8.29 7.25
CA VAL A 242 7.70 9.38 6.98
C VAL A 242 8.25 9.96 8.28
N SER A 243 7.43 10.14 9.32
CA SER A 243 7.88 10.62 10.64
C SER A 243 8.79 9.62 11.37
N TYR A 244 8.89 8.38 10.91
CA TYR A 244 9.86 7.43 11.49
C TYR A 244 11.11 7.33 10.63
N GLU A 245 11.00 7.46 9.30
CA GLU A 245 12.15 7.51 8.39
C GLU A 245 12.99 8.79 8.54
N VAL A 246 12.38 9.93 8.90
CA VAL A 246 13.09 11.22 9.06
C VAL A 246 13.86 11.32 10.39
N TYR A 247 13.49 10.53 11.41
CA TYR A 247 14.11 10.58 12.74
C TYR A 247 15.18 9.50 12.97
N LEU A 248 15.47 8.67 11.95
CA LEU A 248 16.46 7.59 11.95
C LEU A 248 17.67 7.97 11.08
#